data_AF-A0A8S2YBH2-F1
#
_entry.id   AF-A0A8S2YBH2-F1
#
_cell.length_a   1.000
_cell.length_b   1.000
_cell.length_c   1.000
_cell.angle_alpha   90.00
_cell.angle_beta   90.00
_cell.angle_gamma   90.00
#
_symmetry.space_group_name_H-M   'P 1'
#
loop_
_entity.id
_entity.type
_entity.pdbx_description
1 polymer ?
#
loop_
_entity_poly.entity_id
_entity_poly.type
_entity_poly.pdbx_seq_one_letter_code
_entity_poly.pdbx_strand_id
1 'polypeptide(L)' 'MEIEIDPRIHSRIIGSGGVKLQQITKEYEVEIKFQAHNQPNKVHVIGLDQDKIDACIDHLLLLEEDFLQDLPHRAPN' A
#
# COMPACT_ATOMS: atom_id res chain seq x y z
N MET A 1 -11.88 2.23 -3.78
CA MET A 1 -11.59 0.78 -3.89
C MET A 1 -10.85 0.37 -2.64
N GLU A 2 -11.17 -0.80 -2.10
CA GLU A 2 -10.60 -1.30 -0.84
C GLU A 2 -9.69 -2.48 -1.16
N ILE A 3 -8.49 -2.46 -0.57
CA ILE A 3 -7.49 -3.51 -0.73
C ILE A 3 -6.96 -3.93 0.63
N GLU A 4 -6.53 -5.18 0.70
CA GLU A 4 -5.89 -5.75 1.88
C GLU A 4 -4.39 -5.84 1.61
N ILE A 5 -3.60 -5.17 2.45
CA ILE A 5 -2.14 -5.09 2.38
C ILE A 5 -1.60 -5.32 3.80
N ASP A 6 -0.52 -6.07 3.94
CA ASP A 6 0.11 -6.31 5.24
C ASP A 6 0.59 -4.99 5.91
N PRO A 7 0.24 -4.73 7.18
CA PRO A 7 0.61 -3.50 7.89
C PRO A 7 2.13 -3.29 8.00
N ARG A 8 2.94 -4.35 7.85
CA ARG A 8 4.40 -4.23 7.84
C ARG A 8 4.89 -3.43 6.65
N ILE A 9 4.25 -3.55 5.49
CA ILE A 9 4.61 -2.75 4.33
C ILE A 9 3.96 -1.36 4.35
N HIS A 10 2.92 -1.12 5.14
CA HIS A 10 2.33 0.23 5.26
C HIS A 10 3.38 1.25 5.68
N SER A 11 4.26 0.90 6.62
CA SER A 11 5.36 1.78 7.02
C SER A 11 6.35 2.06 5.88
N ARG A 12 6.52 1.12 4.94
CA ARG A 12 7.38 1.25 3.76
C ARG A 12 6.73 2.08 2.66
N ILE A 13 5.42 1.94 2.47
CA ILE A 13 4.59 2.72 1.54
C ILE A 13 4.50 4.17 2.02
N ILE A 14 4.23 4.37 3.31
CA ILE A 14 4.19 5.70 3.94
C ILE A 14 5.57 6.36 3.84
N GLY A 15 6.62 5.59 4.11
CA GLY A 15 7.99 6.08 4.14
C GLY A 15 8.26 7.02 5.31
N SER A 16 9.48 7.56 5.40
CA SER A 16 9.84 8.51 6.45
C SER A 16 9.00 9.77 6.35
N GLY A 17 8.11 9.99 7.34
CA GLY A 17 7.28 11.18 7.44
C GLY A 17 6.12 11.26 6.45
N GLY A 18 5.73 10.17 5.79
CA GLY A 18 4.60 10.17 4.85
C GLY A 18 4.91 10.78 3.47
N VAL A 19 6.17 11.13 3.19
CA VAL A 19 6.58 11.75 1.92
C VAL A 19 6.33 10.82 0.74
N LYS A 20 6.61 9.52 0.90
CA LYS A 20 6.45 8.55 -0.18
C LYS A 20 4.97 8.31 -0.50
N LEU A 21 4.12 8.25 0.53
CA LEU A 21 2.67 8.23 0.33
C LEU A 21 2.21 9.45 -0.45
N GLN A 22 2.65 10.64 -0.05
CA GLN A 22 2.25 11.89 -0.70
C GLN A 22 2.66 11.92 -2.18
N GLN A 23 3.86 11.41 -2.51
CA GLN A 23 4.30 11.29 -3.90
C GLN A 23 3.39 10.36 -4.70
N ILE A 24 3.09 9.16 -4.18
CA ILE A 24 2.19 8.20 -4.84
C ILE A 24 0.81 8.82 -5.02
N THR A 25 0.22 9.40 -3.96
CA THR A 25 -1.10 10.05 -4.07
C THR A 25 -1.13 11.18 -5.10
N LYS A 26 -0.03 11.91 -5.27
CA LYS A 26 0.07 13.00 -6.22
C LYS A 26 0.35 12.54 -7.65
N GLU A 27 1.16 11.50 -7.82
CA GLU A 27 1.54 10.94 -9.12
C GLU A 27 0.37 10.20 -9.78
N TYR A 28 -0.39 9.47 -8.97
CA TYR A 28 -1.58 8.76 -9.42
C TYR A 28 -2.86 9.62 -9.27
N GLU A 29 -2.81 10.80 -8.66
CA GLU A 29 -4.00 11.63 -8.37
C GLU A 29 -5.09 10.85 -7.60
N VAL A 30 -4.64 10.02 -6.66
CA VAL A 30 -5.48 9.22 -5.77
C VAL A 30 -5.21 9.58 -4.31
N GLU A 31 -6.16 9.31 -3.43
CA GLU A 31 -6.09 9.51 -2.00
C GLU A 31 -6.11 8.15 -1.30
N ILE A 32 -5.11 7.89 -0.45
CA ILE A 32 -4.95 6.61 0.25
C ILE A 32 -5.26 6.81 1.74
N LYS A 33 -6.19 6.02 2.27
CA LYS A 33 -6.59 6.03 3.68
C LYS A 33 -6.35 4.68 4.35
N PHE A 34 -5.55 4.69 5.41
CA PHE A 34 -5.27 3.51 6.23
C PHE A 34 -6.29 3.41 7.37
N GLN A 35 -6.91 2.24 7.53
CA GLN A 35 -7.88 1.99 8.60
C GLN A 35 -7.17 1.63 9.92
N ALA A 36 -7.11 2.56 10.88
CA ALA A 36 -6.38 2.34 12.14
C ALA A 36 -7.14 1.52 13.20
N HIS A 37 -8.48 1.46 13.16
CA HIS A 37 -9.27 1.09 14.33
C HIS A 37 -9.65 -0.38 14.48
N ASN A 38 -9.63 -1.19 13.40
CA ASN A 38 -10.07 -2.59 13.51
C ASN A 38 -9.43 -3.56 12.52
N GLN A 39 -8.88 -3.05 11.41
CA GLN A 39 -8.29 -3.85 10.35
C GLN A 39 -7.04 -3.12 9.83
N PRO A 40 -5.88 -3.29 10.50
CA PRO A 40 -4.65 -2.62 10.10
C PRO A 40 -4.17 -3.05 8.71
N ASN A 41 -4.74 -4.14 8.17
CA ASN A 41 -4.43 -4.62 6.83
C ASN A 41 -5.27 -3.91 5.76
N LYS A 42 -6.32 -3.15 6.11
CA LYS A 42 -7.22 -2.56 5.12
C LYS A 42 -6.80 -1.14 4.74
N VAL A 43 -6.67 -0.94 3.43
CA VAL A 43 -6.35 0.34 2.81
C VAL A 43 -7.46 0.72 1.85
N HIS A 44 -7.94 1.96 1.95
CA HIS A 44 -8.95 2.50 1.07
C HIS A 44 -8.30 3.50 0.10
N VAL A 45 -8.37 3.21 -1.20
CA VAL A 45 -7.87 4.08 -2.27
C VAL A 45 -9.05 4.79 -2.94
N ILE A 46 -9.01 6.11 -2.98
CA ILE A 46 -10.06 6.99 -3.49
C ILE A 46 -9.44 7.82 -4.61
N GLY A 47 -9.84 7.62 -5.85
CA GLY A 47 -9.34 8.40 -6.99
C GLY A 47 -10.47 8.97 -7.83
N LEU A 48 -10.13 9.93 -8.70
CA LEU A 48 -11.04 10.48 -9.71
C LEU A 48 -11.16 9.53 -10.91
N ASP A 49 -10.02 9.02 -11.38
CA ASP A 49 -9.92 8.10 -12.50
C ASP A 49 -9.75 6.65 -12.05
N GLN A 50 -10.55 5.76 -12.62
CA GLN A 50 -10.51 4.34 -12.28
C GLN A 50 -9.20 3.68 -12.73
N ASP A 51 -8.65 4.09 -13.87
CA ASP A 51 -7.35 3.65 -14.40
C ASP A 51 -6.20 3.95 -13.44
N LYS A 52 -6.22 5.16 -12.85
CA LYS A 52 -5.23 5.58 -11.84
C LYS A 52 -5.35 4.79 -10.54
N ILE A 53 -6.59 4.51 -10.11
CA ILE A 53 -6.84 3.68 -8.93
C ILE A 53 -6.27 2.28 -9.17
N ASP A 54 -6.56 1.68 -10.31
CA ASP A 54 -6.10 0.34 -10.69
C ASP A 54 -4.56 0.29 -10.74
N ALA A 55 -3.93 1.25 -11.41
CA ALA A 55 -2.47 1.36 -11.47
C ALA A 55 -1.82 1.56 -10.09
N CYS A 56 -2.44 2.36 -9.21
CA CYS A 56 -1.95 2.54 -7.84
C CYS A 56 -2.06 1.24 -7.02
N ILE A 57 -3.13 0.47 -7.23
CA ILE A 57 -3.35 -0.80 -6.54
C ILE A 57 -2.35 -1.85 -7.02
N ASP A 58 -2.14 -1.96 -8.33
CA ASP A 58 -1.13 -2.83 -8.93
C ASP A 58 0.27 -2.52 -8.37
N HIS A 59 0.63 -1.24 -8.32
CA HIS A 59 1.90 -0.80 -7.75
C HIS A 59 2.02 -1.13 -6.24
N LEU A 60 0.93 -1.07 -5.49
CA LEU A 60 0.92 -1.42 -4.06
C LEU A 60 1.05 -2.94 -3.84
N LEU A 61 0.39 -3.75 -4.67
CA LEU A 61 0.48 -5.21 -4.65
C LEU A 61 1.88 -5.67 -5.04
N LEU A 62 2.48 -5.08 -6.07
CA LEU A 62 3.85 -5.38 -6.50
C LEU A 62 4.85 -5.11 -5.36
N LEU A 63 4.67 -4.00 -4.64
CA LEU A 63 5.49 -3.69 -3.47
C LEU A 63 5.30 -4.72 -2.36
N GLU A 64 4.07 -5.15 -2.11
CA GLU A 64 3.77 -6.19 -1.12
C GLU A 64 4.45 -7.52 -1.47
N GLU A 65 4.35 -7.95 -2.72
CA GLU A 65 5.00 -9.16 -3.22
C GLU A 65 6.53 -9.09 -3.10
N ASP A 66 7.15 -7.97 -3.49
CA ASP A 66 8.58 -7.72 -3.32
C ASP A 66 8.99 -7.82 -1.84
N PHE A 67 8.21 -7.23 -0.94
CA PHE A 67 8.47 -7.28 0.49
C PHE A 67 8.29 -8.69 1.09
N LEU A 68 7.28 -9.45 0.64
CA LEU A 68 7.05 -10.83 1.06
C LEU A 68 8.13 -11.78 0.53
N GLN A 69 8.72 -11.50 -0.63
CA GLN A 69 9.87 -12.25 -1.16
C GLN A 69 11.19 -11.90 -0.45
N ASP A 70 11.41 -10.63 -0.10
CA ASP A 70 12.60 -10.19 0.64
C ASP A 70 12.56 -10.62 2.11
N LEU A 71 11.35 -10.77 2.69
CA LEU A 71 11.15 -11.43 3.96
C LEU A 71 11.80 -12.83 3.86
N PRO A 72 12.91 -13.10 4.57
CA PRO A 72 13.53 -14.39 4.50
C PRO A 72 12.46 -15.39 4.91
N HIS A 73 12.15 -16.32 4.00
CA HIS A 73 11.39 -17.52 4.29
C HIS A 73 12.04 -18.11 5.55
N ARG A 74 11.50 -17.79 6.73
CA ARG A 74 11.74 -18.55 7.94
C ARG A 74 10.99 -19.84 7.66
N ALA A 75 11.66 -20.73 6.93
CA ALA A 75 11.33 -22.14 6.95
C ALA A 75 11.22 -22.50 8.44
N PRO A 76 10.09 -23.05 8.88
CA PRO A 76 10.02 -23.55 10.25
C PRO A 76 11.11 -24.61 10.39
N ASN A 77 12.05 -24.34 11.29
CA ASN A 77 12.92 -25.36 11.86
C ASN A 77 12.13 -26.12 12.93
#